data_AF-A0A3N1B3J2-F1
#
_entry.id   AF-A0A3N1B3J2-F1
#
_cell.length_a   1.000
_cell.length_b   1.000
_cell.length_c   1.000
_cell.angle_alpha   90.00
_cell.angle_beta   90.00
_cell.angle_gamma   90.00
#
_symmetry.space_group_name_H-M   'P 1'
#
loop_
_entity.id
_entity.type
_entity.pdbx_description
1 polymer ?
#
loop_
_entity_poly.entity_id
_entity_poly.type
_entity_poly.pdbx_seq_one_letter_code
_entity_poly.pdbx_strand_id
1 'polypeptide(L)'
;MVKPLVYGYLRVDRDALDGDIRQMEVAFKFWAEQEGYCFAGLFHEDDSALNRPALTALIEEIGRCDVRHVIMPSLAHLSTHQVFQCHLLGTLEDAGVQVHTLQEELSP
;
A
#
# COMPACT_ATOMS: atom_id res chain seq x y z
N MET A 1 -20.13 -5.00 -14.64
CA MET A 1 -18.94 -4.14 -14.68
C MET A 1 -17.80 -4.84 -13.96
N VAL A 2 -16.57 -4.71 -14.44
CA VAL A 2 -15.38 -5.22 -13.75
C VAL A 2 -15.00 -4.21 -12.68
N LYS A 3 -14.79 -4.65 -11.43
CA LYS A 3 -14.34 -3.77 -10.33
C LYS A 3 -12.88 -3.33 -10.60
N PRO A 4 -12.51 -2.06 -10.37
CA PRO A 4 -11.11 -1.63 -10.44
C PRO A 4 -10.24 -2.44 -9.47
N LEU A 5 -9.00 -2.72 -9.87
CA LEU A 5 -8.04 -3.43 -9.03
C LEU A 5 -7.42 -2.49 -7.99
N VAL A 6 -7.09 -3.05 -6.82
CA VAL A 6 -6.31 -2.37 -5.78
C VAL A 6 -5.24 -3.32 -5.22
N TYR A 7 -4.02 -2.83 -5.05
CA TYR A 7 -2.95 -3.54 -4.35
C TYR A 7 -2.82 -3.07 -2.91
N GLY A 8 -2.49 -3.98 -2.00
CA GLY A 8 -2.09 -3.65 -0.64
C GLY A 8 -0.59 -3.41 -0.54
N TYR A 9 -0.18 -2.48 0.30
CA TYR A 9 1.22 -2.24 0.64
C TYR A 9 1.42 -2.19 2.16
N LEU A 10 2.43 -2.91 2.65
CA LEU A 10 2.82 -2.92 4.05
C LEU A 10 4.32 -2.81 4.23
N ARG A 11 4.72 -1.93 5.14
CA ARG A 11 6.02 -2.01 5.79
C ARG A 11 5.83 -2.59 7.18
N VAL A 12 6.47 -3.70 7.47
CA VAL A 12 6.29 -4.46 8.72
C VAL A 12 7.59 -4.52 9.49
N ASP A 13 7.49 -4.44 10.82
CA ASP A 13 8.65 -4.65 11.68
C ASP A 13 9.20 -6.06 11.50
N ARG A 14 10.50 -6.24 11.74
CA ARG A 14 11.17 -7.55 11.66
C ARG A 14 10.50 -8.61 12.54
N ASP A 15 9.93 -8.19 13.66
CA ASP A 15 9.29 -9.07 14.63
C ASP A 15 7.80 -9.32 14.32
N ALA A 16 7.27 -8.74 13.23
CA ALA A 16 5.91 -8.98 12.79
C ALA A 16 5.73 -10.46 12.43
N LEU A 17 4.66 -11.06 12.96
CA LEU A 17 4.35 -12.45 12.69
C LEU A 17 3.58 -12.57 11.38
N ASP A 18 3.69 -13.71 10.70
CA ASP A 18 2.88 -14.03 9.51
C ASP A 18 1.36 -13.85 9.78
N GLY A 19 0.93 -14.06 11.03
CA GLY A 19 -0.43 -13.82 11.47
C GLY A 19 -0.87 -12.36 11.34
N ASP A 20 0.01 -11.41 11.64
CA ASP A 20 -0.27 -9.97 11.58
C ASP A 20 -0.42 -9.52 10.13
N ILE A 21 0.46 -10.01 9.25
CA ILE A 21 0.40 -9.75 7.80
C ILE A 21 -0.90 -10.31 7.21
N ARG A 22 -1.27 -11.54 7.57
CA ARG A 22 -2.54 -12.17 7.11
C ARG A 22 -3.75 -11.43 7.62
N GLN A 23 -3.75 -10.99 8.88
CA GLN A 23 -4.85 -10.20 9.43
C GLN A 23 -5.03 -8.89 8.66
N MET A 24 -3.92 -8.23 8.32
CA MET A 24 -3.96 -7.00 7.54
C MET A 24 -4.42 -7.25 6.10
N GLU A 25 -4.00 -8.35 5.47
CA GLU A 25 -4.49 -8.74 4.14
C GLU A 25 -6.01 -8.94 4.14
N VAL A 26 -6.56 -9.57 5.19
CA VAL A 26 -8.01 -9.73 5.37
C VAL A 26 -8.69 -8.37 5.52
N ALA A 27 -8.10 -7.44 6.28
CA ALA A 27 -8.64 -6.08 6.43
C ALA A 27 -8.68 -5.33 5.08
N PHE A 28 -7.62 -5.41 4.27
CA PHE A 28 -7.62 -4.82 2.93
C PHE A 28 -8.64 -5.45 1.99
N LYS A 29 -8.80 -6.78 2.02
CA LYS A 29 -9.82 -7.47 1.22
C LYS A 29 -11.22 -7.01 1.61
N PHE A 30 -11.48 -6.87 2.90
CA PHE A 30 -12.76 -6.38 3.40
C PHE A 30 -13.03 -4.94 2.94
N TRP A 31 -12.06 -4.04 3.14
CA TRP A 31 -12.17 -2.66 2.68
C TRP A 31 -12.38 -2.56 1.17
N ALA A 32 -11.60 -3.31 0.38
CA ALA A 32 -11.70 -3.31 -1.08
C ALA A 32 -13.10 -3.72 -1.54
N GLU A 33 -13.69 -4.74 -0.90
CA GLU A 33 -15.05 -5.17 -1.23
C GLU A 33 -16.10 -4.09 -0.91
N GLN A 34 -15.96 -3.40 0.23
CA GLN A 34 -16.87 -2.32 0.63
C GLN A 34 -16.79 -1.11 -0.32
N GLU A 35 -15.58 -0.74 -0.74
CA GLU A 35 -15.34 0.42 -1.61
C GLU A 35 -15.46 0.10 -3.11
N GLY A 36 -15.84 -1.14 -3.46
CA GLY A 36 -16.12 -1.53 -4.85
C GLY A 36 -14.88 -1.88 -5.69
N TYR A 37 -13.75 -2.17 -5.04
CA TYR A 37 -12.53 -2.67 -5.67
C TYR A 37 -12.43 -4.20 -5.66
N CYS A 38 -11.51 -4.74 -6.46
CA CYS A 38 -11.05 -6.11 -6.38
C CYS A 38 -9.61 -6.13 -5.89
N PHE A 39 -9.37 -6.78 -4.75
CA PHE A 39 -8.03 -6.85 -4.15
C PHE A 39 -7.12 -7.78 -4.95
N ALA A 40 -6.09 -7.22 -5.58
CA ALA A 40 -5.22 -7.93 -6.52
C ALA A 40 -4.05 -8.64 -5.85
N GLY A 41 -3.60 -8.17 -4.69
CA GLY A 41 -2.48 -8.77 -3.97
C GLY A 41 -1.88 -7.84 -2.93
N LEU A 42 -0.98 -8.38 -2.11
CA LEU A 42 -0.30 -7.67 -1.04
C LEU A 42 1.22 -7.67 -1.29
N PHE A 43 1.80 -6.48 -1.34
CA PHE A 43 3.24 -6.25 -1.28
C PHE A 43 3.61 -5.91 0.16
N HIS A 44 4.62 -6.58 0.72
CA HIS A 44 5.13 -6.24 2.04
C HIS A 44 6.65 -6.29 2.10
N GLU A 45 7.24 -5.41 2.91
CA GLU A 45 8.68 -5.36 3.18
C GLU A 45 8.98 -5.29 4.67
N ASP A 46 10.10 -5.90 5.07
CA ASP A 46 10.69 -5.73 6.41
C ASP A 46 11.22 -4.28 6.55
N ASP A 47 10.93 -3.64 7.68
CA ASP A 47 11.35 -2.26 7.97
C ASP A 47 12.88 -2.05 7.88
N SER A 48 13.68 -3.11 8.05
CA SER A 48 15.14 -3.10 7.88
C SER A 48 15.62 -3.05 6.42
N ALA A 49 14.74 -3.20 5.44
CA ALA A 49 15.09 -3.16 4.02
C ALA A 49 15.35 -1.73 3.52
N LEU A 50 16.63 -1.34 3.43
CA LEU A 50 17.05 0.00 2.97
C LEU A 50 16.62 0.31 1.53
N ASN A 51 16.55 -0.70 0.66
CA ASN A 51 16.30 -0.55 -0.77
C ASN A 51 14.84 -0.74 -1.19
N ARG A 52 13.92 -0.95 -0.23
CA ARG A 52 12.47 -1.04 -0.44
C ARG A 52 12.04 -1.85 -1.68
N PRO A 53 12.43 -3.13 -1.75
CA PRO A 53 12.23 -3.94 -2.95
C PRO A 53 10.74 -4.19 -3.23
N ALA A 54 9.90 -4.28 -2.20
CA ALA A 54 8.47 -4.51 -2.37
C ALA A 54 7.75 -3.27 -2.91
N LEU A 55 8.10 -2.07 -2.41
CA LEU A 55 7.57 -0.82 -2.95
C LEU A 55 7.98 -0.61 -4.41
N THR A 56 9.24 -0.92 -4.74
CA THR A 56 9.73 -0.84 -6.13
C THR A 56 8.96 -1.80 -7.03
N ALA A 57 8.78 -3.06 -6.60
CA ALA A 57 8.01 -4.05 -7.34
C ALA A 57 6.54 -3.65 -7.52
N LEU A 58 5.93 -3.02 -6.51
CA LEU A 58 4.58 -2.48 -6.61
C LEU A 58 4.48 -1.38 -7.67
N ILE A 59 5.40 -0.41 -7.66
CA ILE A 59 5.43 0.67 -8.66
C ILE A 59 5.60 0.10 -10.07
N GLU A 60 6.49 -0.87 -10.24
CA GLU A 60 6.68 -1.54 -11.53
C GLU A 60 5.43 -2.31 -11.98
N GLU A 61 4.74 -2.99 -11.06
CA GLU A 61 3.54 -3.75 -11.36
C GLU A 61 2.38 -2.84 -11.78
N ILE A 62 2.20 -1.71 -11.08
CA ILE A 62 1.26 -0.64 -11.46
C ILE A 62 1.63 -0.06 -12.85
N GLY A 63 2.92 0.02 -13.19
CA GLY A 63 3.34 0.43 -14.53
C GLY A 63 2.97 -0.58 -15.64
N ARG A 64 2.86 -1.88 -15.31
CA ARG A 64 2.57 -2.97 -16.27
C ARG A 64 1.08 -3.28 -16.39
N CYS A 65 0.36 -3.19 -15.28
CA CYS A 65 -1.05 -3.51 -15.16
C CYS A 65 -1.84 -2.20 -15.05
N ASP A 66 -3.04 -2.07 -15.62
CA ASP A 66 -3.86 -0.84 -15.51
C ASP A 66 -4.47 -0.66 -14.10
N VAL A 67 -3.74 -1.09 -13.06
CA VAL A 67 -4.07 -0.91 -11.65
C VAL A 67 -3.60 0.46 -11.23
N ARG A 68 -4.51 1.26 -10.70
CA ARG A 68 -4.25 2.65 -10.32
C ARG A 68 -4.56 2.94 -8.85
N HIS A 69 -4.70 1.89 -8.04
CA HIS A 69 -5.08 2.04 -6.64
C HIS A 69 -4.16 1.24 -5.73
N VAL A 70 -3.69 1.89 -4.67
CA VAL A 70 -2.92 1.25 -3.61
C VAL A 70 -3.61 1.55 -2.29
N ILE A 71 -3.73 0.54 -1.42
CA ILE A 71 -4.14 0.72 -0.03
C ILE A 71 -3.01 0.36 0.92
N MET A 72 -2.90 1.12 2.01
CA MET A 72 -2.01 0.84 3.13
C MET A 72 -2.71 1.16 4.46
N PRO A 73 -2.17 0.79 5.64
CA PRO A 73 -2.82 1.13 6.90
C PRO A 73 -2.80 2.63 7.15
N SER A 74 -1.66 3.27 6.89
CA SER A 74 -1.43 4.72 6.94
C SER A 74 -0.21 5.09 6.08
N LEU A 75 -0.04 6.37 5.77
CA LEU A 75 1.16 6.84 5.04
C LEU A 75 2.47 6.61 5.80
N ALA A 76 2.44 6.31 7.10
CA ALA A 76 3.64 5.99 7.86
C ALA A 76 4.38 4.76 7.29
N HIS A 77 3.66 3.89 6.58
CA HIS A 77 4.25 2.74 5.87
C HIS A 77 5.08 3.17 4.65
N LEU A 78 4.79 4.33 4.04
CA LEU A 78 5.71 4.95 3.09
C LEU A 78 6.94 5.47 3.82
N SER A 79 6.80 6.23 4.90
CA SER A 79 7.92 6.59 5.77
C SER A 79 7.41 7.26 7.04
N THR A 80 8.13 7.09 8.14
CA THR A 80 7.93 7.89 9.37
C THR A 80 8.61 9.27 9.28
N HIS A 81 9.55 9.44 8.34
CA HIS A 81 10.14 10.74 8.04
C HIS A 81 9.28 11.47 7.00
N GLN A 82 8.65 12.57 7.41
CA GLN A 82 7.68 13.34 6.61
C GLN A 82 8.20 13.72 5.21
N VAL A 83 9.45 14.19 5.09
CA VAL A 83 10.02 14.57 3.78
C VAL A 83 10.08 13.37 2.83
N PHE A 84 10.50 12.21 3.32
CA PHE A 84 10.53 10.98 2.52
C PHE A 84 9.12 10.46 2.23
N GLN A 85 8.20 10.55 3.19
CA GLN A 85 6.81 10.17 3.01
C GLN A 85 6.17 10.98 1.88
N CYS A 86 6.30 12.32 1.90
CA CYS A 86 5.78 13.20 0.86
C CYS A 86 6.42 12.92 -0.50
N HIS A 87 7.73 12.66 -0.54
CA HIS A 87 8.41 12.32 -1.79
C HIS A 87 7.91 11.02 -2.40
N LEU A 88 7.73 9.97 -1.59
CA LEU A 88 7.22 8.67 -2.06
C LEU A 88 5.75 8.74 -2.44
N LEU A 89 4.93 9.47 -1.68
CA LEU A 89 3.54 9.72 -2.04
C LEU A 89 3.45 10.45 -3.38
N GLY A 90 4.21 11.54 -3.56
CA GLY A 90 4.25 12.27 -4.83
C GLY A 90 4.70 11.39 -5.99
N THR A 91 5.65 10.48 -5.77
CA THR A 91 6.08 9.52 -6.81
C THR A 91 4.95 8.58 -7.25
N LEU A 92 4.13 8.12 -6.31
CA LEU A 92 2.96 7.29 -6.61
C LEU A 92 1.88 8.09 -7.35
N GLU A 93 1.59 9.31 -6.87
CA GLU A 93 0.59 10.19 -7.48
C GLU A 93 0.99 10.61 -8.91
N ASP A 94 2.27 10.93 -9.13
CA ASP A 94 2.83 11.26 -10.45
C ASP A 94 2.75 10.06 -11.43
N ALA A 95 2.79 8.83 -10.91
CA ALA A 95 2.55 7.61 -11.67
C ALA A 95 1.05 7.34 -11.94
N GLY A 96 0.16 8.23 -11.50
CA GLY A 96 -1.30 8.10 -11.66
C GLY A 96 -1.93 7.12 -10.67
N VAL A 97 -1.25 6.85 -9.55
CA VAL A 97 -1.75 5.97 -8.48
C VAL A 97 -2.53 6.79 -7.47
N GLN A 98 -3.76 6.35 -7.19
CA GLN A 98 -4.55 6.83 -6.07
C GLN A 98 -4.22 6.00 -4.83
N VAL A 99 -3.71 6.67 -3.80
CA VAL A 99 -3.38 6.05 -2.52
C VAL A 99 -4.58 6.15 -1.56
N HIS A 100 -4.87 5.05 -0.90
CA HIS A 100 -5.91 4.92 0.12
C HIS A 100 -5.29 4.47 1.44
N THR A 101 -5.87 4.88 2.55
CA THR A 101 -5.47 4.45 3.90
C THR A 101 -6.64 3.82 4.65
N LEU A 102 -6.37 2.80 5.47
CA LEU A 102 -7.39 2.25 6.38
C LEU A 102 -7.67 3.18 7.57
N GLN A 103 -6.63 3.83 8.07
CA GLN A 103 -6.78 4.92 9.04
C GLN A 103 -7.02 6.20 8.25
N GLU A 104 -8.14 6.89 8.49
CA GLU A 104 -8.30 8.26 8.01
C GLU A 104 -7.10 9.08 8.52
N GLU A 105 -6.43 9.80 7.61
CA GLU A 105 -5.48 10.82 8.03
C GLU A 105 -6.26 11.87 8.82
N LEU A 106 -6.13 11.81 10.14
CA LEU A 106 -6.46 12.93 11.00
C LEU A 106 -5.57 14.09 10.55
N SER A 107 -6.11 14.95 9.68
CA SER A 107 -5.54 16.26 9.44
C SER A 107 -5.48 16.99 10.79
N PRO A 108 -4.32 17.53 11.19
CA PRO A 108 -4.16 18.22 12.47
C PRO A 108 -5.06 19.45 12.62
#